data_AF-A0A819YQ36-F1
#
_entry.id   AF-A0A819YQ36-F1
#
_cell.length_a   1.000
_cell.length_b   1.000
_cell.length_c   1.000
_cell.angle_alpha   90.00
_cell.angle_beta   90.00
_cell.angle_gamma   90.00
#
_symmetry.space_group_name_H-M   'P 1'
#
loop_
_entity.id
_entity.type
_entity.pdbx_description
1 polymer ?
#
loop_
_entity_poly.entity_id
_entity_poly.type
_entity_poly.pdbx_seq_one_letter_code
_entity_poly.pdbx_strand_id
1 'polypeptide(L)'
;TTITTTTSTSTTTSTSTTTKTSTTTTTTTTTTTTTTTTTTTTACNYFLNQTTYSVVTRPYSVAVVDVNSDSKPDIIVANYGSNNVGVLLNEGSGTFNAQTTYPVGTNPGAVAVVDVNNDSKPDIIVANQGSNTVGVLLNTGSGTFATQTTYAVGTSPNSVAVVDVNSDNKPDIIVANSDSNTTSVLLHC
;
A
#
# COMPACT_ATOMS: atom_id res chain seq x y z
N THR A 1 -53.69 18.71 -11.85
CA THR A 1 -52.49 18.16 -11.20
C THR A 1 -51.30 18.99 -11.70
N THR A 2 -50.98 20.10 -11.02
CA THR A 2 -49.90 20.22 -10.00
C THR A 2 -48.53 20.37 -10.68
N ILE A 3 -47.64 21.36 -10.47
CA ILE A 3 -47.54 22.62 -9.70
C ILE A 3 -46.45 23.47 -10.40
N THR A 4 -46.62 24.79 -10.42
CA THR A 4 -45.60 25.81 -10.73
C THR A 4 -45.13 26.44 -9.43
N THR A 5 -43.84 26.76 -9.27
CA THR A 5 -43.40 27.82 -8.33
C THR A 5 -42.09 28.48 -8.78
N THR A 6 -42.21 29.73 -9.24
CA THR A 6 -41.15 30.75 -9.31
C THR A 6 -41.28 31.64 -8.09
N THR A 7 -40.19 31.92 -7.38
CA THR A 7 -40.20 32.82 -6.21
C THR A 7 -39.55 34.16 -6.56
N SER A 8 -40.33 35.22 -6.32
CA SER A 8 -40.00 36.64 -6.47
C SER A 8 -39.34 37.19 -5.20
N THR A 9 -38.40 38.12 -5.39
CA THR A 9 -37.83 39.01 -4.36
C THR A 9 -38.87 40.03 -3.87
N SER A 10 -38.87 40.36 -2.57
CA SER A 10 -39.63 41.48 -2.01
C SER A 10 -38.71 42.53 -1.40
N THR A 11 -38.94 43.77 -1.80
CA THR A 11 -38.45 45.02 -1.21
C THR A 11 -39.55 45.61 -0.33
N THR A 12 -39.21 46.08 0.87
CA THR A 12 -40.10 46.93 1.67
C THR A 12 -39.43 48.27 1.96
N THR A 13 -40.17 49.33 1.62
CA THR A 13 -39.88 50.74 1.92
C THR A 13 -40.64 51.13 3.17
N SER A 14 -40.01 51.88 4.09
CA SER A 14 -40.71 52.62 5.15
C SER A 14 -40.18 54.05 5.21
N THR A 15 -41.10 55.00 5.07
CA THR A 15 -40.88 56.46 5.10
C THR A 15 -41.01 57.00 6.52
N SER A 16 -40.09 57.87 6.95
CA SER A 16 -40.34 58.80 8.07
C SER A 16 -39.52 60.10 7.94
N THR A 17 -40.16 61.17 8.37
CA THR A 17 -39.91 62.61 8.21
C THR A 17 -38.67 63.16 8.89
N THR A 18 -38.07 64.19 8.29
CA THR A 18 -36.87 64.93 8.71
C THR A 18 -37.09 65.85 9.92
N THR A 19 -36.33 65.62 11.00
CA THR A 19 -35.94 66.64 11.99
C THR A 19 -34.41 66.66 12.05
N LYS A 20 -33.82 67.84 11.80
CA LYS A 20 -32.38 68.07 11.70
C LYS A 20 -31.79 68.18 13.12
N THR A 21 -31.14 67.13 13.60
CA THR A 21 -30.34 67.17 14.83
C THR A 21 -28.91 66.73 14.51
N SER A 22 -27.97 67.61 14.82
CA SER A 22 -26.53 67.40 14.68
C SER A 22 -26.06 66.30 15.62
N THR A 23 -25.61 65.17 15.07
CA THR A 23 -24.89 64.13 15.82
C THR A 23 -23.61 63.75 15.09
N THR A 24 -22.50 63.99 15.78
CA THR A 24 -21.14 63.63 15.41
C THR A 24 -21.06 62.15 15.04
N THR A 25 -20.76 61.85 13.78
CA THR A 25 -20.50 60.47 13.34
C THR A 25 -19.08 60.07 13.76
N THR A 26 -18.96 59.31 14.85
CA THR A 26 -17.73 58.59 15.16
C THR A 26 -17.55 57.49 14.12
N THR A 27 -16.56 57.64 13.25
CA THR A 27 -16.19 56.61 12.27
C THR A 27 -15.45 55.50 13.00
N THR A 28 -16.12 54.37 13.27
CA THR A 28 -15.46 53.17 13.76
C THR A 28 -14.77 52.48 12.59
N THR A 29 -13.46 52.64 12.48
CA THR A 29 -12.64 51.88 11.53
C THR A 29 -12.57 50.42 11.98
N THR A 30 -13.32 49.54 11.32
CA THR A 30 -13.15 48.10 11.49
C THR A 30 -11.87 47.67 10.78
N THR A 31 -10.80 47.45 11.54
CA THR A 31 -9.58 46.83 11.02
C THR A 31 -9.86 45.35 10.77
N THR A 32 -10.12 44.98 9.50
CA THR A 32 -10.11 43.58 9.08
C THR A 32 -8.66 43.10 9.06
N THR A 33 -8.24 42.39 10.09
CA THR A 33 -6.96 41.68 10.10
C THR A 33 -7.06 40.50 9.14
N THR A 34 -6.62 40.68 7.90
CA THR A 34 -6.39 39.57 6.98
C THR A 34 -5.17 38.79 7.47
N THR A 35 -5.40 37.70 8.18
CA THR A 35 -4.36 36.73 8.51
C THR A 35 -3.98 36.01 7.21
N THR A 36 -2.95 36.50 6.53
CA THR A 36 -2.31 35.77 5.44
C THR A 36 -1.55 34.59 6.05
N THR A 37 -2.17 33.42 6.09
CA THR A 37 -1.47 32.18 6.38
C THR A 37 -0.60 31.85 5.18
N THR A 38 0.67 32.25 5.24
CA THR A 38 1.69 31.79 4.29
C THR A 38 1.94 30.32 4.58
N THR A 39 1.21 29.42 3.92
CA THR A 39 1.59 28.00 3.84
C THR A 39 2.83 27.92 2.97
N THR A 40 4.00 27.93 3.60
CA THR A 40 5.25 27.50 2.97
C THR A 40 5.12 26.01 2.68
N THR A 41 4.51 25.66 1.55
CA THR A 41 4.61 24.33 0.98
C THR A 41 6.04 24.16 0.51
N THR A 42 6.88 23.51 1.30
CA THR A 42 8.18 23.01 0.84
C THR A 42 7.91 22.12 -0.37
N ALA A 43 8.30 22.58 -1.55
CA ALA A 43 8.11 21.84 -2.79
C ALA A 43 8.95 20.55 -2.72
N CYS A 44 8.27 19.40 -2.70
CA CYS A 44 8.90 18.09 -2.88
C CYS A 44 8.97 17.81 -4.38
N ASN A 45 10.16 17.78 -4.95
CA ASN A 45 10.32 17.52 -6.39
C ASN A 45 10.15 16.04 -6.73
N TYR A 46 10.49 15.12 -5.81
CA TYR A 46 10.35 13.67 -6.03
C TYR A 46 10.12 12.89 -4.73
N PHE A 47 11.03 12.99 -3.75
CA PHE A 47 10.98 12.23 -2.50
C PHE A 47 11.09 13.12 -1.27
N LEU A 48 10.36 12.74 -0.21
CA LEU A 48 10.60 13.25 1.14
C LEU A 48 11.82 12.55 1.76
N ASN A 49 12.22 12.97 2.97
CA ASN A 49 13.24 12.26 3.74
C ASN A 49 12.79 10.81 4.01
N GLN A 50 13.73 9.87 3.94
CA GLN A 50 13.45 8.47 4.24
C GLN A 50 13.05 8.25 5.70
N THR A 51 12.16 7.29 5.91
CA THR A 51 11.86 6.71 7.22
C THR A 51 12.35 5.26 7.22
N THR A 52 13.05 4.86 8.28
CA THR A 52 13.61 3.50 8.38
C THR A 52 12.70 2.61 9.22
N TYR A 53 12.38 1.42 8.70
CA TYR A 53 11.71 0.34 9.42
C TYR A 53 12.68 -0.83 9.58
N SER A 54 12.87 -1.29 10.82
CA SER A 54 13.75 -2.43 11.08
C SER A 54 13.08 -3.71 10.60
N VAL A 55 13.76 -4.45 9.71
CA VAL A 55 13.28 -5.73 9.16
C VAL A 55 14.20 -6.92 9.49
N VAL A 56 14.83 -6.87 10.67
CA VAL A 56 15.76 -7.90 11.15
C VAL A 56 17.05 -7.96 10.31
N THR A 57 17.57 -9.14 9.95
CA THR A 57 18.91 -9.28 9.37
C THR A 57 18.88 -9.52 7.87
N ARG A 58 19.64 -8.68 7.15
CA ARG A 58 20.03 -8.86 5.75
C ARG A 58 18.82 -8.99 4.80
N PRO A 59 17.92 -7.98 4.71
CA PRO A 59 16.83 -7.97 3.73
C PRO A 59 17.38 -7.96 2.30
N TYR A 60 16.82 -8.80 1.42
CA TYR A 60 17.32 -9.01 0.05
C TYR A 60 16.33 -8.63 -1.05
N SER A 61 15.03 -8.84 -0.82
CA SER A 61 13.98 -8.59 -1.81
C SER A 61 12.76 -7.99 -1.14
N VAL A 62 12.01 -7.18 -1.89
CA VAL A 62 10.77 -6.55 -1.44
C VAL A 62 9.67 -6.75 -2.48
N ALA A 63 8.43 -6.93 -2.01
CA ALA A 63 7.20 -6.87 -2.81
C ALA A 63 6.19 -5.96 -2.11
N VAL A 64 5.24 -5.42 -2.88
CA VAL A 64 4.22 -4.48 -2.39
C VAL A 64 2.85 -4.91 -2.90
N VAL A 65 1.91 -5.10 -1.97
CA VAL A 65 0.51 -5.48 -2.26
C VAL A 65 -0.33 -5.27 -1.00
N ASP A 66 -1.63 -5.03 -1.14
CA ASP A 66 -2.57 -5.04 -0.02
C ASP A 66 -2.85 -6.49 0.40
N VAL A 67 -2.32 -6.94 1.56
CA VAL A 67 -2.48 -8.33 2.02
C VAL A 67 -3.62 -8.51 3.02
N ASN A 68 -4.22 -7.41 3.51
CA ASN A 68 -5.28 -7.45 4.52
C ASN A 68 -6.63 -6.90 4.01
N SER A 69 -6.70 -6.54 2.73
CA SER A 69 -7.88 -6.00 2.03
C SER A 69 -8.38 -4.67 2.60
N ASP A 70 -7.48 -3.84 3.16
CA ASP A 70 -7.82 -2.51 3.68
C ASP A 70 -7.60 -1.36 2.67
N SER A 71 -7.28 -1.72 1.42
CA SER A 71 -6.96 -0.83 0.30
C SER A 71 -5.67 -0.01 0.47
N LYS A 72 -4.77 -0.45 1.36
CA LYS A 72 -3.45 0.17 1.52
C LYS A 72 -2.38 -0.85 1.15
N PRO A 73 -1.45 -0.51 0.24
CA PRO A 73 -0.37 -1.41 -0.10
C PRO A 73 0.56 -1.64 1.10
N ASP A 74 0.74 -2.90 1.45
CA ASP A 74 1.64 -3.38 2.49
C ASP A 74 3.01 -3.76 1.90
N ILE A 75 4.00 -3.95 2.77
CA ILE A 75 5.36 -4.33 2.36
C ILE A 75 5.64 -5.77 2.80
N ILE A 76 6.14 -6.58 1.86
CA ILE A 76 6.65 -7.92 2.11
C ILE A 76 8.16 -7.92 1.86
N VAL A 77 8.95 -8.42 2.80
CA VAL A 77 10.42 -8.45 2.73
C VAL A 77 10.96 -9.86 2.89
N ALA A 78 11.84 -10.29 1.99
CA ALA A 78 12.64 -11.50 2.17
C ALA A 78 13.87 -11.20 3.04
N ASN A 79 13.92 -11.74 4.25
CA ASN A 79 15.02 -11.53 5.20
C ASN A 79 16.00 -12.68 5.11
N TYR A 80 16.93 -12.57 4.16
CA TYR A 80 17.92 -13.60 3.85
C TYR A 80 18.62 -14.14 5.09
N GLY A 81 19.05 -13.25 5.99
CA GLY A 81 19.86 -13.60 7.15
C GLY A 81 19.06 -14.25 8.28
N SER A 82 17.74 -14.07 8.30
CA SER A 82 16.85 -14.55 9.35
C SER A 82 15.98 -15.73 8.93
N ASN A 83 16.08 -16.19 7.67
CA ASN A 83 15.28 -17.28 7.10
C ASN A 83 13.77 -17.09 7.31
N ASN A 84 13.29 -15.86 7.11
CA ASN A 84 11.88 -15.52 7.21
C ASN A 84 11.48 -14.50 6.14
N VAL A 85 10.17 -14.40 5.91
CA VAL A 85 9.59 -13.21 5.28
C VAL A 85 8.97 -12.31 6.34
N GLY A 86 9.09 -11.00 6.12
CA GLY A 86 8.46 -9.96 6.91
C GLY A 86 7.27 -9.38 6.22
N VAL A 87 6.22 -9.10 6.97
CA VAL A 87 5.04 -8.35 6.52
C VAL A 87 4.92 -7.10 7.39
N LEU A 88 4.90 -5.94 6.76
CA LEU A 88 4.70 -4.65 7.39
C LEU A 88 3.39 -4.07 6.86
N LEU A 89 2.38 -4.02 7.71
CA LEU A 89 1.07 -3.49 7.35
C LEU A 89 1.09 -1.96 7.35
N ASN A 90 0.46 -1.37 6.34
CA ASN A 90 0.41 0.07 6.13
C ASN A 90 -0.74 0.72 6.92
N GLU A 91 -0.44 1.75 7.69
CA GLU A 91 -1.44 2.50 8.46
C GLU A 91 -2.22 3.50 7.60
N GLY A 92 -1.72 3.84 6.40
CA GLY A 92 -2.41 4.66 5.38
C GLY A 92 -1.83 6.05 5.16
N SER A 93 -0.86 6.47 5.99
CA SER A 93 -0.15 7.74 5.89
C SER A 93 1.30 7.59 5.40
N GLY A 94 1.64 6.43 4.83
CA GLY A 94 3.02 6.06 4.50
C GLY A 94 3.82 5.59 5.71
N THR A 95 3.15 5.30 6.83
CA THR A 95 3.73 4.67 8.01
C THR A 95 3.33 3.21 8.11
N PHE A 96 4.23 2.37 8.60
CA PHE A 96 4.01 0.93 8.70
C PHE A 96 4.09 0.44 10.16
N ASN A 97 3.32 -0.61 10.45
CA ASN A 97 3.41 -1.35 11.69
C ASN A 97 4.76 -2.08 11.83
N ALA A 98 5.05 -2.51 13.06
CA ALA A 98 6.16 -3.43 13.28
C ALA A 98 5.99 -4.70 12.44
N GLN A 99 7.10 -5.22 11.94
CA GLN A 99 7.11 -6.40 11.09
C GLN A 99 6.54 -7.62 11.83
N THR A 100 5.61 -8.32 11.18
CA THR A 100 5.26 -9.70 11.51
C THR A 100 6.09 -10.66 10.66
N THR A 101 6.70 -11.67 11.27
CA THR A 101 7.61 -12.59 10.58
C THR A 101 6.98 -13.96 10.37
N TYR A 102 7.18 -14.54 9.18
CA TYR A 102 6.80 -15.92 8.87
C TYR A 102 8.06 -16.73 8.51
N PRO A 103 8.39 -17.80 9.25
CA PRO A 103 9.51 -18.66 8.92
C PRO A 103 9.37 -19.22 7.50
N VAL A 104 10.48 -19.21 6.76
CA VAL A 104 10.55 -19.84 5.44
C VAL A 104 11.79 -20.74 5.33
N GLY A 105 12.10 -21.19 4.12
CA GLY A 105 13.34 -21.90 3.84
C GLY A 105 14.59 -21.05 4.12
N THR A 106 15.75 -21.69 4.04
CA THR A 106 17.03 -21.03 4.28
C THR A 106 17.37 -20.06 3.15
N ASN A 107 17.88 -18.89 3.56
CA ASN A 107 18.39 -17.86 2.67
C ASN A 107 17.38 -17.44 1.59
N PRO A 108 16.21 -16.90 1.98
CA PRO A 108 15.23 -16.40 1.01
C PRO A 108 15.83 -15.25 0.19
N GLY A 109 15.91 -15.44 -1.13
CA GLY A 109 16.58 -14.53 -2.06
C GLY A 109 15.62 -13.62 -2.82
N ALA A 110 14.42 -14.10 -3.12
CA ALA A 110 13.39 -13.34 -3.83
C ALA A 110 12.00 -13.60 -3.25
N VAL A 111 11.13 -12.61 -3.38
CA VAL A 111 9.71 -12.71 -3.03
C VAL A 111 8.85 -12.19 -4.19
N ALA A 112 7.78 -12.90 -4.49
CA ALA A 112 6.70 -12.46 -5.36
C ALA A 112 5.37 -12.64 -4.62
N VAL A 113 4.34 -11.93 -5.08
CA VAL A 113 3.01 -11.98 -4.46
C VAL A 113 1.95 -12.06 -5.54
N VAL A 114 1.06 -13.05 -5.44
CA VAL A 114 -0.11 -13.24 -6.31
C VAL A 114 -1.13 -14.10 -5.57
N ASP A 115 -2.40 -13.99 -5.92
CA ASP A 115 -3.40 -15.00 -5.54
C ASP A 115 -3.12 -16.29 -6.31
N VAL A 116 -2.43 -17.24 -5.68
CA VAL A 116 -2.01 -18.47 -6.37
C VAL A 116 -3.13 -19.50 -6.35
N ASN A 117 -3.99 -19.50 -5.33
CA ASN A 117 -5.05 -20.49 -5.14
C ASN A 117 -6.45 -20.04 -5.63
N ASN A 118 -6.54 -18.86 -6.24
CA ASN A 118 -7.76 -18.23 -6.74
C ASN A 118 -8.82 -17.97 -5.65
N ASP A 119 -8.39 -17.64 -4.42
CA ASP A 119 -9.29 -17.31 -3.31
C ASP A 119 -9.50 -15.79 -3.09
N SER A 120 -9.00 -14.99 -4.03
CA SER A 120 -9.00 -13.52 -4.05
C SER A 120 -8.15 -12.88 -2.96
N LYS A 121 -7.16 -13.61 -2.40
CA LYS A 121 -6.19 -13.05 -1.46
C LYS A 121 -4.78 -13.24 -2.01
N PRO A 122 -3.93 -12.20 -1.96
CA PRO A 122 -2.56 -12.32 -2.42
C PRO A 122 -1.75 -13.21 -1.46
N ASP A 123 -1.17 -14.28 -2.00
CA ASP A 123 -0.29 -15.23 -1.33
C ASP A 123 1.17 -14.86 -1.54
N ILE A 124 2.05 -15.27 -0.62
CA ILE A 124 3.49 -15.00 -0.73
C ILE A 124 4.21 -16.20 -1.36
N ILE A 125 5.00 -15.93 -2.41
CA ILE A 125 5.88 -16.89 -3.07
C ILE A 125 7.34 -16.51 -2.79
N VAL A 126 8.16 -17.45 -2.32
CA VAL A 126 9.54 -17.17 -1.89
C VAL A 126 10.52 -18.13 -2.54
N ALA A 127 11.55 -17.61 -3.21
CA ALA A 127 12.69 -18.40 -3.64
C ALA A 127 13.68 -18.58 -2.47
N ASN A 128 13.79 -19.79 -1.93
CA ASN A 128 14.68 -20.10 -0.81
C ASN A 128 16.01 -20.63 -1.34
N GLN A 129 16.96 -19.71 -1.54
CA GLN A 129 18.23 -19.99 -2.21
C GLN A 129 18.98 -21.15 -1.54
N GLY A 130 19.08 -21.12 -0.21
CA GLY A 130 19.84 -22.11 0.56
C GLY A 130 19.14 -23.46 0.69
N SER A 131 17.82 -23.50 0.46
CA SER A 131 17.02 -24.74 0.54
C SER A 131 16.79 -25.39 -0.81
N ASN A 132 17.10 -24.72 -1.92
CA ASN A 132 16.77 -25.16 -3.28
C ASN A 132 15.27 -25.44 -3.45
N THR A 133 14.43 -24.58 -2.85
CA THR A 133 12.97 -24.68 -2.90
C THR A 133 12.33 -23.34 -3.25
N VAL A 134 11.14 -23.40 -3.83
CA VAL A 134 10.17 -22.31 -3.71
C VAL A 134 9.20 -22.61 -2.57
N GLY A 135 8.88 -21.58 -1.80
CA GLY A 135 7.84 -21.56 -0.80
C GLY A 135 6.58 -20.88 -1.26
N VAL A 136 5.44 -21.37 -0.82
CA VAL A 136 4.14 -20.71 -0.93
C VAL A 136 3.55 -20.59 0.47
N LEU A 137 3.22 -19.37 0.89
CA LEU A 137 2.51 -19.07 2.12
C LEU A 137 1.14 -18.51 1.74
N LEU A 138 0.08 -19.26 2.03
CA LEU A 138 -1.28 -18.87 1.70
C LEU A 138 -1.80 -17.83 2.69
N ASN A 139 -2.45 -16.79 2.18
CA ASN A 139 -3.03 -15.72 2.98
C ASN A 139 -4.36 -16.16 3.59
N THR A 140 -4.51 -15.98 4.91
CA THR A 140 -5.73 -16.34 5.63
C THR A 140 -6.78 -15.22 5.67
N GLY A 141 -6.51 -14.06 5.07
CA GLY A 141 -7.49 -13.00 4.79
C GLY A 141 -7.43 -11.77 5.70
N SER A 142 -6.38 -11.63 6.51
CA SER A 142 -6.18 -10.49 7.41
C SER A 142 -4.72 -10.03 7.47
N GLY A 143 -3.97 -10.20 6.39
CA GLY A 143 -2.51 -10.02 6.38
C GLY A 143 -1.77 -11.07 7.19
N THR A 144 -2.43 -12.19 7.47
CA THR A 144 -1.88 -13.36 8.16
C THR A 144 -1.68 -14.51 7.17
N PHE A 145 -0.65 -15.32 7.39
CA PHE A 145 -0.26 -16.36 6.43
C PHE A 145 -0.13 -17.73 7.11
N ALA A 146 -0.54 -18.77 6.38
CA ALA A 146 -0.36 -20.16 6.76
C ALA A 146 1.12 -20.57 6.73
N THR A 147 1.40 -21.74 7.32
CA THR A 147 2.73 -22.35 7.23
C THR A 147 3.11 -22.61 5.77
N GLN A 148 4.37 -22.36 5.44
CA GLN A 148 4.89 -22.53 4.09
C GLN A 148 4.70 -23.96 3.57
N THR A 149 4.20 -24.08 2.34
CA THR A 149 4.32 -25.29 1.51
C THR A 149 5.54 -25.13 0.60
N THR A 150 6.35 -26.18 0.45
CA THR A 150 7.59 -26.13 -0.33
C THR A 150 7.55 -27.02 -1.56
N TYR A 151 8.19 -26.54 -2.62
CA TYR A 151 8.38 -27.26 -3.88
C TYR A 151 9.86 -27.23 -4.25
N ALA A 152 10.43 -28.40 -4.56
CA ALA A 152 11.83 -28.50 -4.96
C ALA A 152 12.05 -27.88 -6.34
N VAL A 153 13.15 -27.16 -6.48
CA VAL A 153 13.58 -26.52 -7.74
C VAL A 153 15.07 -26.78 -7.97
N GLY A 154 15.66 -26.11 -8.97
CA GLY A 154 17.11 -26.17 -9.19
C GLY A 154 17.90 -25.56 -8.03
N THR A 155 19.23 -25.58 -8.16
CA THR A 155 20.12 -25.14 -7.08
C THR A 155 20.22 -23.62 -7.05
N SER A 156 20.16 -23.05 -5.84
CA SER A 156 20.31 -21.61 -5.60
C SER A 156 19.30 -20.76 -6.39
N PRO A 157 17.98 -20.98 -6.17
CA PRO A 157 16.94 -20.17 -6.80
C PRO A 157 17.08 -18.71 -6.36
N ASN A 158 17.26 -17.81 -7.32
CA ASN A 158 17.60 -16.40 -7.06
C ASN A 158 16.46 -15.44 -7.41
N SER A 159 15.61 -15.80 -8.37
CA SER A 159 14.49 -14.97 -8.81
C SER A 159 13.27 -15.85 -9.08
N VAL A 160 12.09 -15.28 -8.86
CA VAL A 160 10.80 -15.91 -9.10
C VAL A 160 9.90 -14.97 -9.88
N ALA A 161 9.24 -15.49 -10.90
CA ALA A 161 8.17 -14.85 -11.64
C ALA A 161 6.92 -15.73 -11.55
N VAL A 162 5.75 -15.11 -11.57
CA VAL A 162 4.48 -15.83 -11.47
C VAL A 162 3.53 -15.32 -12.54
N VAL A 163 3.06 -16.22 -13.41
CA VAL A 163 2.18 -15.93 -14.54
C VAL A 163 1.60 -17.25 -15.06
N ASP A 164 0.40 -17.22 -15.62
CA ASP A 164 -0.16 -18.36 -16.35
C ASP A 164 0.58 -18.51 -17.69
N VAL A 165 1.49 -19.49 -17.79
CA VAL A 165 2.27 -19.73 -19.01
C VAL A 165 1.61 -20.74 -19.96
N ASN A 166 0.63 -21.49 -19.48
CA ASN A 166 -0.01 -22.58 -20.22
C ASN A 166 -1.44 -22.24 -20.69
N SER A 167 -1.96 -21.07 -20.31
CA SER A 167 -3.30 -20.55 -20.59
C SER A 167 -4.46 -21.32 -19.95
N ASP A 168 -4.26 -21.89 -18.75
CA ASP A 168 -5.30 -22.59 -17.97
C ASP A 168 -6.03 -21.71 -16.94
N ASN A 169 -5.68 -20.42 -16.87
CA ASN A 169 -6.14 -19.42 -15.90
C ASN A 169 -5.72 -19.71 -14.44
N LYS A 170 -4.61 -20.41 -14.24
CA LYS A 170 -3.97 -20.58 -12.94
C LYS A 170 -2.54 -20.05 -13.00
N PRO A 171 -2.07 -19.29 -12.00
CA PRO A 171 -0.71 -18.77 -12.03
C PRO A 171 0.33 -19.88 -11.85
N ASP A 172 1.25 -20.00 -12.80
CA ASP A 172 2.40 -20.90 -12.74
C ASP A 172 3.63 -20.17 -12.15
N ILE A 173 4.55 -20.92 -11.55
CA ILE A 173 5.76 -20.37 -10.94
C ILE A 173 6.98 -20.68 -11.80
N ILE A 174 7.74 -19.64 -12.17
CA ILE A 174 8.98 -19.73 -12.95
C ILE A 174 10.14 -19.25 -12.10
N VAL A 175 11.22 -20.04 -12.06
CA VAL A 175 12.34 -19.82 -11.13
C VAL A 175 13.66 -19.88 -11.87
N ALA A 176 14.50 -18.87 -11.68
CA ALA A 176 15.87 -18.87 -12.16
C ALA A 176 16.81 -19.50 -11.11
N ASN A 177 17.47 -20.59 -11.46
CA ASN A 177 18.36 -21.35 -10.58
C ASN A 177 19.82 -21.09 -10.97
N SER A 178 20.49 -20.25 -10.17
CA SER A 178 21.80 -19.69 -10.53
C SER A 178 22.93 -20.71 -10.51
N ASP A 179 22.94 -21.63 -9.54
CA ASP A 179 24.06 -22.58 -9.39
C ASP A 179 23.89 -23.83 -10.26
N SER A 180 22.65 -24.20 -10.61
CA SER A 180 22.40 -25.32 -11.53
C SER A 180 22.35 -24.91 -13.00
N ASN A 181 22.40 -23.61 -13.32
CA ASN A 181 22.23 -23.07 -14.68
C ASN A 181 20.92 -23.54 -15.35
N THR A 182 19.82 -23.58 -14.59
CA THR A 182 18.51 -24.05 -15.08
C THR A 182 17.39 -23.08 -14.74
N THR A 183 16.27 -23.21 -15.46
CA THR A 183 14.99 -22.62 -15.08
C THR A 183 14.04 -23.73 -14.64
N SER A 184 13.36 -23.56 -13.51
CA SER A 184 12.27 -24.44 -13.09
C SER A 184 10.93 -23.81 -13.47
N VAL A 185 10.00 -24.62 -13.98
CA VAL A 185 8.61 -24.22 -14.23
C VAL A 185 7.73 -25.18 -13.43
N LEU A 186 6.95 -24.63 -12.50
CA LEU A 186 5.99 -25.37 -11.70
C LEU A 186 4.61 -24.99 -12.22
N LEU A 187 3.98 -25.94 -12.91
CA LEU A 187 2.63 -25.76 -13.41
C LEU A 187 1.62 -25.94 -12.29
N HIS A 188 0.66 -25.03 -12.20
CA HIS A 188 -0.47 -25.15 -11.29
C HIS A 188 -1.45 -26.20 -11.84
N CYS A 189 -1.93 -27.11 -10.99
CA CYS A 189 -2.86 -28.18 -11.39
C CYS A 189 -4.32 -27.93 -11.00
#